data_AF-A0A7J9G4Z4-F1
#
_entry.id   AF-A0A7J9G4Z4-F1
#
_cell.length_a   1.000
_cell.length_b   1.000
_cell.length_c   1.000
_cell.angle_alpha   90.00
_cell.angle_beta   90.00
_cell.angle_gamma   90.00
#
_symmetry.space_group_name_H-M   'P 1'
#
loop_
_entity.id
_entity.type
_entity.pdbx_description
1 polymer ?
#
loop_
_entity_poly.entity_id
_entity_poly.type
_entity_poly.pdbx_seq_one_letter_code
_entity_poly.pdbx_strand_id
1 'polypeptide(L)'
;MVYISNRPKGEPINIQQVSPGLHVLSNAKLDSPWHKAQRLGKGFKQMLNRYGKNEVNVKEMVEKLMKDKVKADKSKLPGICALDMEFNLSSIFVEMDTPLGLYGTRSTAAMTVGAGGEVSFYDKYLEKGVWFERTVNYHIQKLK
;
A
#
# COMPACT_ATOMS: atom_id res chain seq x y z
N MET A 1 12.97 11.37 4.47
CA MET A 1 12.75 9.99 3.97
C MET A 1 13.45 9.86 2.63
N VAL A 2 14.05 8.71 2.32
CA VAL A 2 14.67 8.43 1.02
C VAL A 2 14.01 7.21 0.38
N TYR A 3 13.86 7.25 -0.94
CA TYR A 3 13.45 6.12 -1.77
C TYR A 3 14.69 5.55 -2.46
N ILE A 4 14.92 4.24 -2.31
CA ILE A 4 16.06 3.54 -2.89
C ILE A 4 15.51 2.45 -3.80
N SER A 5 16.00 2.38 -5.04
CA SER A 5 15.53 1.41 -6.03
C SER A 5 16.70 0.75 -6.75
N ASN A 6 16.61 -0.57 -6.91
CA ASN A 6 17.48 -1.38 -7.77
C ASN A 6 16.86 -1.62 -9.16
N ARG A 7 15.85 -0.81 -9.54
CA ARG A 7 15.16 -0.90 -10.83
C ARG A 7 15.39 0.36 -11.68
N PRO A 8 15.47 0.21 -13.01
CA PRO A 8 15.41 -1.06 -13.76
C PRO A 8 16.72 -1.86 -13.63
N LYS A 9 16.63 -3.17 -13.94
CA LYS A 9 17.79 -4.07 -13.83
C LYS A 9 18.85 -3.65 -14.86
N GLY A 10 20.11 -3.53 -14.42
CA GLY A 10 21.22 -3.10 -15.27
C GLY A 10 21.56 -1.61 -15.16
N GLU A 11 20.73 -0.82 -14.47
CA GLU A 11 21.07 0.55 -14.09
C GLU A 11 21.67 0.61 -12.67
N PRO A 12 22.48 1.65 -12.35
CA PRO A 12 22.94 1.91 -11.00
C PRO A 12 21.78 2.07 -10.00
N ILE A 13 22.05 1.83 -8.71
CA ILE A 13 21.09 2.07 -7.64
C ILE A 13 20.67 3.55 -7.67
N ASN A 14 19.36 3.80 -7.77
CA ASN A 14 18.80 5.13 -7.70
C ASN A 14 18.43 5.46 -6.24
N ILE A 15 18.89 6.61 -5.76
CA ILE A 15 18.56 7.16 -4.45
C ILE A 15 17.89 8.52 -4.68
N GLN A 16 16.66 8.67 -4.21
CA GLN A 16 15.87 9.88 -4.35
C GLN A 16 15.39 10.37 -2.97
N GLN A 17 15.52 11.68 -2.73
CA GLN A 17 14.87 12.30 -1.58
C GLN A 17 13.35 12.34 -1.80
N VAL A 18 12.59 11.87 -0.81
CA VAL A 18 11.12 11.93 -0.83
C VAL A 18 10.68 13.21 -0.12
N SER A 19 9.96 14.06 -0.86
CA SER A 19 9.38 15.30 -0.33
C SER A 19 8.28 14.99 0.71
N PRO A 20 7.98 15.92 1.63
CA PRO A 20 6.78 15.82 2.45
C PRO A 20 5.53 15.77 1.57
N GLY A 21 4.64 14.80 1.79
CA GLY A 21 3.43 14.66 1.01
C GLY A 21 2.85 13.25 1.00
N LEU A 22 1.90 13.03 0.10
CA LEU A 22 1.34 11.71 -0.18
C LEU A 22 2.07 11.09 -1.35
N HIS A 23 2.68 9.94 -1.10
CA HIS A 23 3.38 9.14 -2.11
C HIS A 23 2.85 7.72 -2.11
N VAL A 24 2.82 7.08 -3.29
CA VAL A 24 2.33 5.70 -3.45
C VAL A 24 3.37 4.87 -4.18
N LEU A 25 3.72 3.72 -3.61
CA LEU A 25 4.61 2.74 -4.23
C LEU A 25 3.85 1.45 -4.51
N SER A 26 4.09 0.87 -5.68
CA SER A 26 3.61 -0.46 -6.06
C SER A 26 4.74 -1.21 -6.77
N ASN A 27 4.43 -2.17 -7.65
CA ASN A 27 5.44 -2.96 -8.39
C ASN A 27 6.16 -2.16 -9.51
N ALA A 28 6.21 -0.82 -9.38
CA ALA A 28 6.78 0.12 -10.32
C ALA A 28 7.57 1.20 -9.56
N LYS A 29 7.97 2.28 -10.25
CA LYS A 29 8.66 3.41 -9.61
C LYS A 29 7.74 4.13 -8.62
N LEU A 30 8.30 4.86 -7.66
CA LEU A 30 7.56 5.75 -6.77
C LEU A 30 6.61 6.64 -7.58
N ASP A 31 5.36 6.74 -7.16
CA ASP A 31 4.29 7.54 -7.77
C ASP A 31 3.93 7.17 -9.22
N SER A 32 4.29 5.95 -9.66
CA SER A 32 3.84 5.45 -10.97
C SER A 32 2.31 5.49 -11.07
N PRO A 33 1.74 5.95 -12.20
CA PRO A 33 0.31 6.27 -12.32
C PRO A 33 -0.55 5.02 -12.59
N TRP A 34 -0.32 3.93 -11.88
CA TRP A 34 -1.13 2.72 -11.99
C TRP A 34 -2.51 2.93 -11.40
N HIS A 35 -3.53 2.26 -11.95
CA HIS A 35 -4.92 2.39 -11.51
C HIS A 35 -5.08 2.24 -9.98
N LYS A 36 -4.57 1.13 -9.41
CA LYS A 36 -4.60 0.92 -7.94
C LYS A 36 -3.83 1.98 -7.16
N ALA A 37 -2.71 2.48 -7.69
CA ALA A 37 -1.90 3.47 -7.01
C ALA A 37 -2.63 4.83 -6.95
N GLN A 38 -3.17 5.28 -8.08
CA GLN A 38 -3.97 6.50 -8.16
C GLN A 38 -5.25 6.40 -7.31
N ARG A 39 -5.93 5.24 -7.37
CA ARG A 39 -7.13 4.97 -6.60
C ARG A 39 -6.85 4.98 -5.09
N LEU A 40 -5.78 4.31 -4.66
CA LEU A 40 -5.34 4.29 -3.26
C LEU A 40 -4.99 5.70 -2.79
N GLY A 41 -4.18 6.42 -3.56
CA GLY A 41 -3.79 7.80 -3.23
C GLY A 41 -4.99 8.74 -3.13
N LYS A 42 -5.94 8.66 -4.06
CA LYS A 42 -7.17 9.45 -4.03
C LYS A 42 -8.01 9.13 -2.79
N GLY A 43 -8.25 7.84 -2.51
CA GLY A 43 -9.03 7.40 -1.35
C GLY A 43 -8.37 7.80 -0.02
N PHE A 44 -7.05 7.62 0.08
CA PHE A 44 -6.27 8.02 1.24
C PHE A 44 -6.35 9.53 1.50
N LYS A 45 -6.15 10.35 0.47
CA LYS A 45 -6.30 11.82 0.56
C LYS A 45 -7.71 12.22 1.00
N GLN A 46 -8.74 11.57 0.45
CA GLN A 46 -10.13 11.84 0.84
C GLN A 46 -10.38 11.50 2.32
N MET A 47 -9.84 10.39 2.82
CA MET A 47 -9.97 10.05 4.24
C MET A 47 -9.19 11.02 5.13
N LEU A 48 -7.94 11.36 4.78
CA LEU A 48 -7.17 12.36 5.53
C LEU A 48 -7.90 13.70 5.65
N ASN A 49 -8.50 14.18 4.55
CA ASN A 49 -9.27 15.42 4.55
C ASN A 49 -10.47 15.39 5.52
N ARG A 50 -11.04 14.21 5.81
CA ARG A 50 -12.13 14.08 6.79
C ARG A 50 -11.66 14.21 8.23
N TYR A 51 -10.46 13.73 8.55
CA TYR A 51 -9.89 13.88 9.90
C TYR A 51 -9.32 15.29 10.12
N GLY A 52 -8.86 15.97 9.06
CA GLY A 52 -8.33 17.32 9.17
C GLY A 52 -7.08 17.37 10.05
N LYS A 53 -7.17 18.03 11.20
CA LYS A 53 -6.10 18.09 12.22
C LYS A 53 -6.24 17.05 13.34
N ASN A 54 -7.33 16.27 13.32
CA ASN A 54 -7.56 15.24 14.34
C ASN A 54 -6.69 14.03 14.08
N GLU A 55 -6.53 13.20 15.11
CA GLU A 55 -5.84 11.92 15.01
C GLU A 55 -6.53 11.02 13.99
N VAL A 56 -5.72 10.39 13.13
CA VAL A 56 -6.20 9.49 12.09
C VAL A 56 -6.55 8.15 12.70
N ASN A 57 -7.78 7.68 12.49
CA ASN A 57 -8.13 6.30 12.80
C ASN A 57 -7.55 5.37 11.72
N VAL A 58 -6.35 4.86 11.98
CA VAL A 58 -5.59 3.99 11.08
C VAL A 58 -6.34 2.71 10.75
N LYS A 59 -7.01 2.10 11.74
CA LYS A 59 -7.78 0.88 11.54
C LYS A 59 -8.92 1.13 10.54
N GLU A 60 -9.67 2.19 10.73
CA GLU A 60 -10.76 2.57 9.81
C GLU A 60 -10.24 2.80 8.39
N MET A 61 -9.10 3.47 8.23
CA MET A 61 -8.47 3.67 6.93
C MET A 61 -8.11 2.34 6.26
N VAL A 62 -7.47 1.43 6.99
CA VAL A 62 -7.13 0.10 6.45
C VAL A 62 -8.39 -0.65 6.05
N GLU A 63 -9.40 -0.69 6.92
CA GLU A 63 -10.62 -1.46 6.66
C GLU A 63 -11.45 -0.93 5.49
N LYS A 64 -11.41 0.39 5.23
CA LYS A 64 -12.16 1.02 4.13
C LYS A 64 -11.38 1.08 2.81
N LEU A 65 -10.09 1.41 2.84
CA LEU A 65 -9.29 1.62 1.63
C LEU A 65 -8.66 0.33 1.12
N MET A 66 -8.12 -0.48 2.03
CA MET A 66 -7.25 -1.58 1.63
C MET A 66 -8.03 -2.84 1.23
N LYS A 67 -9.36 -2.85 1.42
CA LYS A 67 -10.28 -3.89 0.93
C LYS A 67 -10.88 -3.59 -0.44
N ASP A 68 -10.44 -2.53 -1.11
CA ASP A 68 -10.99 -2.12 -2.40
C ASP A 68 -10.59 -3.10 -3.52
N LYS A 69 -11.59 -3.80 -4.05
CA LYS A 69 -11.46 -4.82 -5.12
C LYS A 69 -11.69 -4.26 -6.53
N VAL A 70 -11.84 -2.95 -6.71
CA VAL A 70 -12.12 -2.36 -8.02
C VAL A 70 -10.90 -2.52 -8.93
N LYS A 71 -11.12 -3.15 -10.08
CA LYS A 71 -10.11 -3.38 -11.12
C LYS A 71 -10.11 -2.23 -12.13
N ALA A 72 -8.98 -2.06 -12.80
CA ALA A 72 -8.83 -1.11 -13.90
C ALA A 72 -9.71 -1.50 -15.10
N ASP A 73 -10.06 -0.51 -15.92
CA ASP A 73 -10.47 -0.78 -17.29
C ASP A 73 -9.32 -1.47 -18.04
N LYS A 74 -9.62 -2.55 -18.78
CA LYS A 74 -8.62 -3.31 -19.54
C LYS A 74 -7.85 -2.42 -20.53
N SER A 75 -8.50 -1.39 -21.08
CA SER A 75 -7.87 -0.42 -22.00
C SER A 75 -6.84 0.50 -21.34
N LYS A 76 -6.82 0.58 -20.00
CA LYS A 76 -5.91 1.43 -19.22
C LYS A 76 -4.79 0.65 -18.54
N LEU A 77 -4.66 -0.63 -18.87
CA LEU A 77 -3.61 -1.49 -18.33
C LEU A 77 -2.26 -1.16 -18.99
N PRO A 78 -1.15 -1.33 -18.26
CA PRO A 78 0.17 -0.87 -18.71
C PRO A 78 0.82 -1.73 -19.81
N GLY A 79 0.31 -2.93 -20.10
CA GLY A 79 0.83 -3.78 -21.18
C GLY A 79 2.23 -4.37 -20.90
N ILE A 80 2.57 -4.57 -19.63
CA ILE A 80 3.83 -5.15 -19.16
C ILE A 80 3.76 -6.68 -18.98
N CYS A 81 2.57 -7.27 -18.82
CA CYS A 81 2.37 -8.72 -18.87
C CYS A 81 1.03 -9.11 -19.51
N ALA A 82 0.66 -10.39 -19.43
CA ALA A 82 -0.57 -10.89 -20.04
C ALA A 82 -1.80 -10.13 -19.50
N LEU A 83 -2.72 -9.76 -20.40
CA LEU A 83 -3.85 -8.88 -20.10
C LEU A 83 -4.67 -9.32 -18.89
N ASP A 84 -4.98 -10.61 -18.79
CA ASP A 84 -5.77 -11.14 -17.67
C ASP A 84 -5.01 -11.11 -16.35
N MET A 85 -3.68 -11.27 -16.38
CA MET A 85 -2.84 -11.13 -15.20
C MET A 85 -2.82 -9.67 -14.74
N GLU A 86 -2.60 -8.72 -15.65
CA GLU A 86 -2.63 -7.29 -15.31
C GLU A 86 -3.97 -6.86 -14.76
N PHE A 87 -5.06 -7.28 -15.40
CA PHE A 87 -6.43 -6.99 -14.97
C PHE A 87 -6.68 -7.50 -13.56
N ASN A 88 -6.31 -8.76 -13.27
CA ASN A 88 -6.52 -9.34 -11.94
C ASN A 88 -5.64 -8.70 -10.86
N LEU A 89 -4.47 -8.18 -11.21
CA LEU A 89 -3.55 -7.50 -10.29
C LEU A 89 -3.82 -5.98 -10.15
N SER A 90 -4.85 -5.46 -10.83
CA SER A 90 -5.10 -4.02 -10.94
C SER A 90 -5.90 -3.39 -9.80
N SER A 91 -6.39 -4.19 -8.85
CA SER A 91 -7.08 -3.72 -7.63
C SER A 91 -6.12 -3.48 -6.46
N ILE A 92 -6.58 -2.78 -5.43
CA ILE A 92 -5.82 -2.57 -4.18
C ILE A 92 -5.78 -3.87 -3.38
N PHE A 93 -6.94 -4.48 -3.17
CA PHE A 93 -7.07 -5.82 -2.64
C PHE A 93 -7.10 -6.82 -3.80
N VAL A 94 -6.00 -7.56 -3.99
CA VAL A 94 -5.88 -8.56 -5.05
C VAL A 94 -6.52 -9.85 -4.56
N GLU A 95 -7.36 -10.45 -5.39
CA GLU A 95 -7.95 -11.76 -5.16
C GLU A 95 -8.32 -12.36 -6.53
N MET A 96 -7.76 -13.52 -6.84
CA MET A 96 -8.02 -14.25 -8.07
C MET A 96 -7.82 -15.75 -7.86
N ASP A 97 -8.64 -16.55 -8.54
CA ASP A 97 -8.44 -17.98 -8.63
C ASP A 97 -7.28 -18.32 -9.57
N THR A 98 -6.47 -19.28 -9.17
CA THR A 98 -5.40 -19.87 -9.99
C THR A 98 -5.52 -21.40 -9.94
N PRO A 99 -4.89 -22.14 -10.87
CA PRO A 99 -4.84 -23.60 -10.79
C PRO A 99 -4.24 -24.15 -9.48
N LEU A 100 -3.44 -23.34 -8.77
CA LEU A 100 -2.82 -23.70 -7.49
C LEU A 100 -3.65 -23.24 -6.26
N GLY A 101 -4.81 -22.65 -6.49
CA GLY A 101 -5.69 -22.09 -5.45
C GLY A 101 -5.80 -20.56 -5.48
N LEU A 102 -6.37 -20.00 -4.43
CA LEU A 102 -6.63 -18.56 -4.31
C LEU A 102 -5.32 -17.77 -4.15
N TYR A 103 -5.06 -16.84 -5.06
CA TYR A 103 -3.93 -15.91 -5.01
C TYR A 103 -4.43 -14.51 -4.67
N GLY A 104 -3.77 -13.81 -3.74
CA GLY A 104 -4.19 -12.47 -3.38
C GLY A 104 -3.47 -11.82 -2.22
N THR A 105 -4.01 -10.68 -1.81
CA THR A 105 -3.57 -9.91 -0.65
C THR A 105 -3.82 -10.73 0.61
N ARG A 106 -2.74 -11.14 1.29
CA ARG A 106 -2.78 -11.93 2.53
C ARG A 106 -2.57 -11.13 3.79
N SER A 107 -2.12 -9.89 3.67
CA SER A 107 -1.96 -9.00 4.79
C SER A 107 -2.07 -7.55 4.35
N THR A 108 -2.40 -6.70 5.31
CA THR A 108 -2.33 -5.26 5.18
C THR A 108 -1.87 -4.70 6.51
N ALA A 109 -0.88 -3.83 6.46
CA ALA A 109 -0.37 -3.15 7.63
C ALA A 109 -0.42 -1.64 7.43
N ALA A 110 -0.55 -0.92 8.53
CA ALA A 110 -0.41 0.51 8.58
C ALA A 110 0.40 0.90 9.81
N MET A 111 1.28 1.89 9.63
CA MET A 111 2.19 2.35 10.65
C MET A 111 2.09 3.88 10.74
N THR A 112 1.92 4.39 11.96
CA THR A 112 2.06 5.81 12.26
C THR A 112 3.32 6.03 13.07
N VAL A 113 4.03 7.12 12.79
CA VAL A 113 5.22 7.52 13.53
C VAL A 113 5.05 8.99 13.92
N GLY A 114 4.93 9.23 15.21
CA GLY A 114 4.87 10.58 15.79
C GLY A 114 6.24 11.24 15.84
N ALA A 115 6.26 12.57 15.88
CA ALA A 115 7.50 13.33 16.04
C ALA A 115 8.20 13.08 17.40
N GLY A 116 7.44 12.61 18.40
CA GLY A 116 7.97 12.20 19.70
C GLY A 116 8.66 10.83 19.67
N GLY A 117 8.50 10.06 18.59
CA GLY A 117 9.04 8.70 18.46
C GLY A 117 8.03 7.60 18.78
N GLU A 118 6.78 7.96 19.08
CA GLU A 118 5.68 7.01 19.26
C GLU A 118 5.35 6.33 17.94
N VAL A 119 5.30 5.00 17.94
CA VAL A 119 4.94 4.20 16.78
C VAL A 119 3.74 3.34 17.13
N SER A 120 2.72 3.39 16.25
CA SER A 120 1.62 2.42 16.27
C SER A 120 1.66 1.63 14.98
N PHE A 121 1.65 0.30 15.10
CA PHE A 121 1.63 -0.63 13.99
C PHE A 121 0.36 -1.48 14.08
N TYR A 122 -0.54 -1.32 13.13
CA TYR A 122 -1.72 -2.16 12.96
C TYR A 122 -1.50 -3.07 11.77
N ASP A 123 -1.71 -4.38 11.93
CA ASP A 123 -1.78 -5.31 10.82
C ASP A 123 -3.00 -6.22 10.90
N LYS A 124 -3.56 -6.50 9.73
CA LYS A 124 -4.58 -7.49 9.49
C LYS A 124 -4.03 -8.52 8.51
N TYR A 125 -4.03 -9.79 8.87
CA TYR A 125 -3.38 -10.84 8.10
C TYR A 125 -4.17 -12.15 8.09
N LEU A 126 -3.97 -12.94 7.04
CA LEU A 126 -4.65 -14.20 6.77
C LEU A 126 -3.76 -15.39 7.15
N GLU A 127 -4.19 -16.14 8.15
CA GLU A 127 -3.55 -17.37 8.60
C GLU A 127 -4.55 -18.52 8.60
N LYS A 128 -4.24 -19.61 7.89
CA LYS A 128 -5.10 -20.81 7.77
C LYS A 128 -6.56 -20.50 7.40
N GLY A 129 -6.78 -19.50 6.54
CA GLY A 129 -8.14 -19.10 6.10
C GLY A 129 -8.88 -18.17 7.07
N VAL A 130 -8.28 -17.84 8.22
CA VAL A 130 -8.86 -16.94 9.22
C VAL A 130 -8.10 -15.61 9.22
N TRP A 131 -8.85 -14.51 9.23
CA TRP A 131 -8.28 -13.18 9.34
C TRP A 131 -8.07 -12.82 10.81
N PHE A 132 -6.83 -12.50 11.15
CA PHE A 132 -6.44 -11.97 12.46
C PHE A 132 -6.10 -10.50 12.32
N GLU A 133 -6.21 -9.77 13.42
CA GLU A 133 -5.73 -8.40 13.52
C GLU A 133 -5.00 -8.19 14.85
N ARG A 134 -4.02 -7.30 14.84
CA ARG A 134 -3.34 -6.85 16.04
C ARG A 134 -2.86 -5.42 15.88
N THR A 135 -2.68 -4.75 17.02
CA THR A 135 -2.01 -3.46 17.11
C THR A 135 -0.87 -3.58 18.10
N VAL A 136 0.32 -3.15 17.70
CA VAL A 136 1.51 -3.08 18.55
C VAL A 136 1.95 -1.63 18.63
N ASN A 137 2.16 -1.14 19.85
CA ASN A 137 2.68 0.19 20.09
C ASN A 137 4.09 0.10 20.68
N TYR A 138 5.00 0.92 20.20
CA TYR A 138 6.38 0.99 20.69
C TYR A 138 6.93 2.41 20.53
N HIS A 139 8.12 2.66 21.09
CA HIS A 139 8.75 3.97 21.04
C HIS A 139 10.16 3.83 20.46
N ILE A 140 10.45 4.64 19.44
CA ILE A 140 11.79 4.68 18.83
C ILE A 140 12.74 5.34 19.83
N GLN A 141 13.69 4.57 20.33
CA GLN A 141 14.75 5.12 21.18
C GLN A 141 15.68 5.99 20.33
N LYS A 142 15.95 7.21 20.81
CA LYS A 142 17.05 8.00 20.24
C LYS A 142 18.36 7.36 20.67
N LEU A 143 19.17 6.96 19.70
CA LEU A 143 20.58 6.66 19.95
C LEU A 143 21.24 7.95 20.48
N LYS A 144 21.84 7.85 21.67
CA LYS A 144 22.65 8.93 22.26
C LYS A 144 23.94 9.11 21.49
#